data_AF-A0A3R8XY43-F1
#
_entry.id   AF-A0A3R8XY43-F1
#
_cell.length_a   1.000
_cell.length_b   1.000
_cell.length_c   1.000
_cell.angle_alpha   90.00
_cell.angle_beta   90.00
_cell.angle_gamma   90.00
#
_symmetry.space_group_name_H-M   'P 1'
#
loop_
_entity.id
_entity.type
_entity.pdbx_description
1 polymer ?
#
loop_
_entity_poly.entity_id
_entity_poly.type
_entity_poly.pdbx_seq_one_letter_code
_entity_poly.pdbx_strand_id
1 'polypeptide(L)'
;MTLPYERTRTVIKVEAFLRELSRNKELPDDIRSYAKSLLRHYPSADQIISLGRLEECLVGDDQDDEYRRRVIAFHQPLFSSTLDFTP
;
A
#
# COMPACT_ATOMS: atom_id res chain seq x y z
N MET A 1 20.43 -4.15 -3.70
CA MET A 1 19.15 -4.84 -3.38
C MET A 1 18.32 -3.88 -2.54
N THR A 2 17.04 -3.70 -2.87
CA THR A 2 16.10 -2.90 -2.06
C THR A 2 15.53 -3.76 -0.95
N LEU A 3 15.59 -3.30 0.30
CA LEU A 3 15.07 -4.01 1.47
C LEU A 3 13.54 -3.86 1.58
N PRO A 4 12.81 -4.84 2.15
CA PRO A 4 11.34 -4.77 2.27
C PRO A 4 10.84 -3.47 2.92
N TYR A 5 11.45 -3.05 4.03
CA TYR A 5 11.07 -1.80 4.70
C TYR A 5 11.30 -0.55 3.83
N GLU A 6 12.27 -0.57 2.91
CA GLU A 6 12.51 0.53 1.98
C GLU A 6 11.37 0.64 0.96
N ARG A 7 10.85 -0.49 0.48
CA ARG A 7 9.69 -0.53 -0.41
C ARG A 7 8.44 -0.04 0.32
N THR A 8 8.17 -0.57 1.52
CA THR A 8 7.05 -0.13 2.37
C THR A 8 7.08 1.38 2.59
N ARG A 9 8.23 1.93 2.98
CA ARG A 9 8.41 3.37 3.18
C ARG A 9 8.22 4.17 1.89
N THR A 10 8.64 3.64 0.75
CA THR A 10 8.49 4.30 -0.55
C THR A 10 7.03 4.38 -0.97
N VAL A 11 6.27 3.30 -0.83
CA VAL A 11 4.83 3.27 -1.13
C VAL A 11 4.10 4.28 -0.24
N ILE A 12 4.38 4.33 1.07
CA ILE A 12 3.79 5.34 1.96
C ILE A 12 4.10 6.77 1.51
N LYS A 13 5.34 7.04 1.08
CA LYS A 13 5.74 8.38 0.59
C LYS A 13 5.01 8.79 -0.69
N VAL A 14 4.66 7.84 -1.55
CA VAL A 14 3.93 8.14 -2.79
C VAL A 14 2.56 8.72 -2.49
N GLU A 15 1.87 8.28 -1.43
CA GLU A 15 0.60 8.89 -1.01
C GLU A 15 0.78 10.39 -0.72
N ALA A 16 1.81 10.76 0.05
CA ALA A 16 2.11 12.15 0.38
C ALA A 16 2.44 12.97 -0.87
N PHE A 17 3.22 12.41 -1.79
CA PHE A 17 3.56 13.03 -3.06
C PHE A 17 2.30 13.27 -3.94
N LEU A 18 1.43 12.27 -4.07
CA LEU A 18 0.17 12.43 -4.82
C LEU A 18 -0.73 13.51 -4.19
N ARG A 19 -0.76 13.59 -2.86
CA ARG A 19 -1.48 14.66 -2.14
C ARG A 19 -0.90 16.04 -2.45
N GLU A 20 0.42 16.17 -2.52
CA GLU A 20 1.09 17.41 -2.92
C GLU A 20 0.72 17.80 -4.36
N LEU A 21 0.87 16.88 -5.31
CA LEU A 21 0.51 17.11 -6.71
C LEU A 21 -0.95 17.54 -6.86
N SER A 22 -1.87 16.88 -6.16
CA SER A 22 -3.31 17.18 -6.26
C SER A 22 -3.71 18.57 -5.77
N ARG A 23 -2.85 19.20 -4.95
CA ARG A 23 -3.08 20.51 -4.30
C ARG A 23 -2.23 21.62 -4.90
N ASN A 24 -1.18 21.29 -5.66
CA ASN A 24 -0.28 22.27 -6.25
C ASN A 24 -0.96 23.01 -7.42
N LYS A 25 -1.30 24.28 -7.21
CA LYS A 25 -2.00 25.14 -8.20
C LYS A 25 -1.15 25.51 -9.41
N GLU A 26 0.17 25.31 -9.35
CA GLU A 26 1.09 25.57 -10.47
C GLU A 26 1.06 24.44 -11.52
N LEU A 27 0.54 23.26 -11.15
CA LEU A 27 0.42 22.13 -12.06
C LEU A 27 -0.86 22.21 -12.91
N PRO A 28 -0.82 21.76 -14.17
CA PRO A 28 -2.00 21.56 -15.01
C PRO A 28 -3.14 20.76 -14.34
N ASP A 29 -4.39 21.10 -14.69
CA ASP A 29 -5.61 20.53 -14.09
C ASP A 29 -5.75 19.01 -14.29
N ASP A 30 -5.29 18.50 -15.42
CA ASP A 30 -5.26 17.08 -15.75
C ASP A 30 -4.35 16.30 -14.81
N ILE A 31 -3.14 16.79 -14.52
CA ILE A 31 -2.20 16.19 -13.57
C ILE A 31 -2.80 16.14 -12.17
N ARG A 32 -3.39 17.26 -11.70
CA ARG A 32 -4.01 17.30 -10.37
C ARG A 32 -5.20 16.35 -10.28
N SER A 33 -6.01 16.27 -11.34
CA SER A 33 -7.18 15.39 -11.40
C SER A 33 -6.77 13.92 -11.45
N TYR A 34 -5.69 13.60 -12.16
CA TYR A 34 -5.13 12.26 -12.20
C TYR A 34 -4.59 11.84 -10.83
N ALA A 35 -3.82 12.70 -10.16
CA ALA A 35 -3.37 12.45 -8.79
C ALA A 35 -4.54 12.22 -7.81
N LYS A 36 -5.62 12.99 -7.93
CA LYS A 36 -6.85 12.76 -7.16
C LYS A 36 -7.50 11.41 -7.47
N SER A 37 -7.52 11.00 -8.73
CA SER A 37 -8.05 9.69 -9.16
C SER A 37 -7.26 8.55 -8.52
N LEU A 38 -5.93 8.60 -8.58
CA LEU A 38 -5.06 7.60 -7.94
C LEU A 38 -5.28 7.55 -6.42
N LEU A 39 -5.39 8.70 -5.76
CA LEU A 39 -5.65 8.79 -4.32
C LEU A 39 -6.97 8.14 -3.87
N ARG A 40 -7.98 7.98 -4.76
CA ARG A 40 -9.23 7.31 -4.39
C ARG A 40 -9.06 5.82 -4.11
N HIS A 41 -8.05 5.21 -4.71
CA HIS A 41 -7.79 3.77 -4.60
C HIS A 41 -6.43 3.48 -3.95
N TYR A 42 -5.68 4.51 -3.57
CA TYR A 42 -4.39 4.35 -2.93
C TYR A 42 -4.58 3.83 -1.49
N PRO A 43 -3.86 2.78 -1.07
CA PRO A 43 -3.97 2.26 0.28
C PRO A 43 -3.42 3.27 1.29
N SER A 44 -3.97 3.29 2.50
CA SER A 44 -3.43 4.09 3.59
C SER A 44 -2.11 3.53 4.11
N ALA A 45 -1.34 4.35 4.83
CA ALA A 45 -0.12 3.90 5.50
C ALA A 45 -0.35 2.69 6.42
N ASP A 46 -1.45 2.66 7.17
CA ASP A 46 -1.78 1.54 8.07
C ASP A 46 -2.05 0.26 7.30
N GLN A 47 -2.75 0.36 6.16
CA GLN A 47 -2.99 -0.76 5.26
C GLN A 47 -1.68 -1.32 4.70
N ILE A 48 -0.79 -0.44 4.24
CA ILE A 48 0.54 -0.82 3.73
C ILE A 48 1.38 -1.49 4.83
N ILE A 49 1.39 -0.95 6.06
CA ILE A 49 2.11 -1.53 7.19
C ILE A 49 1.52 -2.89 7.58
N SER A 50 0.19 -3.03 7.57
CA SER A 50 -0.47 -4.31 7.84
C SER A 50 -0.10 -5.37 6.82
N LEU A 51 0.06 -5.00 5.55
CA LEU A 51 0.52 -5.92 4.51
C LEU A 51 2.00 -6.30 4.71
N GLY A 52 2.85 -5.35 5.09
CA GLY A 52 4.25 -5.62 5.44
C GLY A 52 4.37 -6.64 6.58
N ARG A 53 3.54 -6.50 7.63
CA ARG A 53 3.47 -7.47 8.73
C ARG A 53 3.03 -8.86 8.26
N LEU A 54 2.07 -8.93 7.32
CA LEU A 54 1.69 -10.21 6.73
C LEU A 54 2.86 -10.84 5.97
N GLU A 55 3.57 -10.07 5.15
CA GLU A 55 4.73 -10.57 4.40
C GLU A 55 5.85 -11.07 5.33
N GLU A 56 6.15 -10.31 6.40
CA GLU A 56 7.07 -10.72 7.47
C GLU A 56 6.62 -12.02 8.14
N CYS A 57 5.33 -12.15 8.47
CA CYS A 57 4.78 -13.39 9.04
C CYS A 57 4.87 -14.57 8.08
N LEU A 58 4.76 -14.33 6.76
CA LEU A 58 4.82 -15.37 5.74
C LEU A 58 6.24 -15.90 5.52
N VAL A 59 7.24 -15.03 5.62
CA VAL A 59 8.67 -15.31 5.34
C VAL A 59 9.45 -15.68 6.60
N GLY A 60 9.01 -15.26 7.79
CA GLY A 60 9.67 -15.58 9.06
C GLY A 60 9.67 -17.08 9.35
N ASP A 61 10.77 -17.55 9.96
CA ASP A 61 10.99 -18.96 10.38
C ASP A 61 10.64 -19.19 11.86
N ASP A 62 10.01 -18.19 12.51
CA ASP A 62 9.66 -18.25 13.92
C ASP A 62 8.48 -19.21 14.16
N GLN A 63 8.60 -20.03 15.20
CA GLN A 63 7.63 -21.07 15.59
C GLN A 63 6.33 -20.54 16.23
N ASP A 64 6.14 -19.21 16.29
CA ASP A 64 4.93 -18.62 16.88
C ASP A 64 3.74 -18.72 15.91
N ASP A 65 3.21 -19.94 15.86
CA ASP A 65 2.02 -20.35 15.13
C ASP A 65 0.80 -19.51 15.52
N GLU A 66 0.74 -18.97 16.74
CA GLU A 66 -0.40 -18.19 17.21
C GLU A 66 -0.41 -16.77 16.64
N TYR A 67 0.72 -16.06 16.70
CA TYR A 67 0.83 -14.73 16.10
C TYR A 67 0.56 -14.78 14.59
N ARG A 68 1.16 -15.76 13.89
CA ARG A 68 0.96 -15.96 12.46
C ARG A 68 -0.50 -16.25 12.12
N ARG A 69 -1.18 -17.14 12.87
CA ARG A 69 -2.61 -17.42 12.69
C ARG A 69 -3.46 -16.17 12.88
N ARG A 70 -3.18 -15.35 13.89
CA ARG A 70 -3.92 -14.09 14.14
C ARG A 70 -3.73 -13.10 12.99
N VAL A 71 -2.49 -12.88 12.55
CA VAL A 71 -2.21 -11.94 11.45
C VAL A 71 -2.91 -12.39 10.16
N ILE A 72 -2.87 -13.69 9.84
CA ILE A 72 -3.58 -14.23 8.67
C ILE A 72 -5.10 -14.10 8.82
N ALA A 73 -5.65 -14.45 9.99
CA ALA A 73 -7.11 -14.44 10.21
C ALA A 73 -7.73 -13.04 10.14
N PHE A 74 -6.99 -12.00 10.55
CA PHE A 74 -7.47 -10.62 10.56
C PHE A 74 -6.99 -9.80 9.36
N HIS A 75 -6.20 -10.39 8.45
CA HIS A 75 -5.74 -9.69 7.25
C HIS A 75 -6.91 -9.36 6.32
N GLN A 76 -7.03 -8.09 5.95
CA GLN A 76 -7.92 -7.65 4.89
C GLN A 76 -7.17 -7.60 3.56
N PRO A 77 -7.60 -8.34 2.51
CA PRO A 77 -6.97 -8.28 1.20
C PRO A 77 -7.01 -6.86 0.62
N LEU A 78 -5.85 -6.31 0.27
CA LEU A 78 -5.71 -4.97 -0.32
C LEU A 78 -5.45 -5.01 -1.82
N PHE A 79 -4.79 -6.06 -2.29
CA PHE A 79 -4.38 -6.21 -3.68
C PHE A 79 -4.78 -7.59 -4.20
N SER A 80 -5.01 -7.65 -5.50
CA SER A 80 -5.24 -8.89 -6.25
C SER A 80 -4.17 -9.03 -7.32
N SER A 81 -3.86 -10.26 -7.70
CA SER A 81 -3.02 -10.56 -8.87
C SER A 81 -3.73 -10.26 -10.19
N THR A 82 -5.04 -10.06 -10.18
CA THR A 82 -5.86 -9.77 -11.36
C THR A 82 -5.96 -8.26 -11.59
N LEU A 83 -5.69 -7.83 -12.82
CA LEU A 83 -5.88 -6.44 -13.28
C LEU A 83 -7.14 -6.29 -14.13
N ASP A 84 -7.86 -7.38 -14.40
CA ASP A 84 -9.06 -7.40 -15.22
C ASP A 84 -10.22 -6.72 -14.48
N PHE A 85 -10.55 -5.52 -14.94
CA PHE A 85 -11.81 -4.85 -14.63
C PHE A 85 -12.85 -5.37 -15.62
N THR A 86 -13.65 -6.38 -15.25
CA THR A 86 -14.90 -6.63 -15.97
C THR A 86 -15.97 -5.69 -15.40
N PRO A 87 -16.52 -4.76 -16.21
CA PRO A 87 -17.55 -3.82 -15.77
C PRO A 87 -18.86 -4.52 -15.40
#